data_AF-A0A651FX88-F1
#
_entry.id   AF-A0A651FX88-F1
#
_cell.length_a   1.000
_cell.length_b   1.000
_cell.length_c   1.000
_cell.angle_alpha   90.00
_cell.angle_beta   90.00
_cell.angle_gamma   90.00
#
_symmetry.space_group_name_H-M   'P 1'
#
loop_
_entity.id
_entity.type
_entity.pdbx_description
1 polymer ?
#
loop_
_entity_poly.entity_id
_entity_poly.type
_entity_poly.pdbx_seq_one_letter_code
_entity_poly.pdbx_strand_id
1 'polypeptide(L)'
;MCRNSILWMLSLGLLAFAGWSQQLASSEYSSDQDMVAEFAPDPHHDTAEDPERIPEILAQERALGNMPVLHSGRVKPLSVAAREVVRAITGQGRFGPVTGEGVRMQVTERHAPVDLLVAWWRDPAVWRDLPLIEVPRRDVQDQLRVGRWSSIHDLMHGEQQRFLNRLRHEERHGEETGQRRRD
;
A
#
# COMPACT_ATOMS: atom_id res chain seq x y z
N MET A 1 12.69 17.55 -14.92
CA MET A 1 13.55 16.99 -13.86
C MET A 1 12.79 16.18 -12.78
N CYS A 2 11.54 15.74 -13.02
CA CYS A 2 10.79 14.89 -12.07
C CYS A 2 10.47 13.52 -12.71
N ARG A 3 11.48 12.75 -13.09
CA ARG A 3 11.30 11.43 -13.75
C ARG A 3 11.51 10.23 -12.83
N ASN A 4 12.11 10.41 -11.65
CA ASN A 4 12.62 9.31 -10.81
C ASN A 4 11.87 9.07 -9.50
N SER A 5 10.86 9.88 -9.18
CA SER A 5 10.22 9.76 -7.87
C SER A 5 9.26 8.55 -7.86
N ILE A 6 8.50 8.28 -8.92
CA ILE A 6 7.38 7.30 -8.93
C ILE A 6 7.82 5.86 -8.56
N LEU A 7 9.05 5.46 -8.85
CA LEU A 7 9.57 4.11 -8.58
C LEU A 7 10.04 3.89 -7.13
N TRP A 8 10.55 4.94 -6.48
CA TRP A 8 10.86 4.91 -5.03
C TRP A 8 9.62 4.66 -4.16
N MET A 9 8.43 4.86 -4.72
CA MET A 9 7.17 5.00 -3.99
C MET A 9 6.37 3.71 -3.88
N LEU A 10 6.51 2.80 -4.85
CA LEU A 10 6.13 1.40 -4.67
C LEU A 10 7.08 0.68 -3.70
N SER A 11 8.38 1.05 -3.69
CA SER A 11 9.42 0.40 -2.87
C SER A 11 9.24 0.56 -1.35
N LEU A 12 8.72 1.69 -0.86
CA LEU A 12 8.58 1.93 0.59
C LEU A 12 7.33 1.25 1.17
N GLY A 13 6.24 1.19 0.41
CA GLY A 13 5.07 0.37 0.74
C GLY A 13 5.38 -1.14 0.67
N LEU A 14 6.15 -1.57 -0.34
CA LEU A 14 6.52 -2.99 -0.50
C LEU A 14 7.52 -3.51 0.54
N LEU A 15 8.42 -2.67 1.09
CA LEU A 15 9.41 -3.10 2.08
C LEU A 15 8.80 -3.42 3.46
N ALA A 16 7.76 -2.68 3.87
CA ALA A 16 6.97 -3.04 5.04
C ALA A 16 6.20 -4.36 4.82
N PHE A 17 5.84 -4.67 3.57
CA PHE A 17 5.06 -5.84 3.18
C PHE A 17 5.90 -7.13 3.10
N ALA A 18 7.05 -7.11 2.40
CA ALA A 18 7.86 -8.31 2.16
C ALA A 18 8.57 -8.82 3.42
N GLY A 19 8.97 -7.91 4.32
CA GLY A 19 9.57 -8.31 5.61
C GLY A 19 8.55 -8.96 6.55
N TRP A 20 7.27 -8.60 6.43
CA TRP A 20 6.23 -9.08 7.35
C TRP A 20 5.49 -10.32 6.84
N SER A 21 5.34 -10.49 5.52
CA SER A 21 4.77 -11.72 4.94
C SER A 21 5.66 -12.94 5.16
N GLN A 22 7.00 -12.76 5.22
CA GLN A 22 7.92 -13.85 5.58
C GLN A 22 7.78 -14.28 7.05
N GLN A 23 7.39 -13.36 7.96
CA GLN A 23 7.18 -13.67 9.37
C GLN A 23 5.91 -14.51 9.60
N LEU A 24 4.87 -14.33 8.79
CA LEU A 24 3.64 -15.14 8.86
C LEU A 24 3.78 -16.50 8.17
N ALA A 25 4.64 -16.62 7.15
CA ALA A 25 4.88 -17.87 6.43
C ALA A 25 5.90 -18.81 7.13
N SER A 26 6.65 -18.32 8.12
CA SER A 26 7.60 -19.13 8.91
C SER A 26 7.06 -19.60 10.27
N SER A 27 5.77 -19.37 10.53
CA SER A 27 5.01 -20.09 11.54
C SER A 27 4.71 -21.49 11.01
N GLU A 28 5.73 -22.34 10.93
CA GLU A 28 5.62 -23.75 10.59
C GLU A 28 4.70 -24.45 11.57
N TYR A 29 3.48 -24.67 11.08
CA TYR A 29 2.63 -25.84 11.22
C TYR A 29 3.40 -27.07 11.77
N SER A 30 3.41 -27.21 13.09
CA SER A 30 3.74 -28.46 13.76
C SER A 30 2.58 -29.41 13.52
N SER A 31 2.77 -30.31 12.57
CA SER A 31 1.84 -31.37 12.21
C SER A 31 1.83 -32.43 13.32
N ASP A 32 1.03 -32.20 14.36
CA ASP A 32 0.50 -33.27 15.20
C ASP A 32 -1.00 -33.40 15.00
N GLN A 33 -1.37 -34.65 14.78
CA GLN A 33 -2.65 -35.18 14.34
C GLN A 33 -3.64 -35.27 15.52
N ASP A 34 -4.91 -35.46 15.18
CA ASP A 34 -6.04 -35.84 16.05
C ASP A 34 -6.76 -34.72 16.81
N MET A 35 -7.88 -34.27 16.21
CA MET A 35 -9.24 -34.53 16.70
C MET A 35 -10.22 -33.75 15.82
N VAL A 36 -10.92 -34.47 14.95
CA VAL A 36 -12.04 -33.94 14.16
C VAL A 36 -13.22 -33.71 15.11
N ALA A 37 -13.20 -32.58 15.81
CA ALA A 37 -14.42 -32.01 16.36
C ALA A 37 -15.13 -31.33 15.20
N GLU A 38 -16.27 -31.90 14.82
CA GLU A 38 -17.28 -31.33 13.93
C GLU A 38 -17.55 -29.88 14.33
N PHE A 39 -16.89 -28.96 13.64
CA PHE A 39 -17.01 -27.51 13.83
C PHE A 39 -18.34 -27.10 13.19
N ALA A 40 -19.44 -27.39 13.89
CA ALA A 40 -20.73 -26.82 13.56
C ALA A 40 -20.57 -25.29 13.67
N PRO A 41 -20.70 -24.53 12.56
CA PRO A 41 -20.63 -23.08 12.63
C PRO A 41 -21.76 -22.63 13.56
N ASP A 42 -21.41 -21.93 14.63
CA ASP A 42 -22.37 -21.36 15.57
C ASP A 42 -23.35 -20.47 14.77
N PRO A 43 -24.64 -20.84 14.64
CA PRO A 43 -25.59 -20.13 13.79
C PRO A 43 -26.02 -18.77 14.38
N HIS A 44 -25.42 -18.36 15.50
CA HIS A 44 -25.69 -17.10 16.18
C HIS A 44 -24.58 -16.05 16.05
N HIS A 45 -23.60 -16.23 15.15
CA HIS A 45 -22.72 -15.12 14.77
C HIS A 45 -23.43 -14.13 13.83
N ASP A 46 -24.52 -13.57 14.34
CA ASP A 46 -25.17 -12.38 13.81
C ASP A 46 -24.20 -11.23 14.08
N THR A 47 -23.35 -10.91 13.09
CA THR A 47 -22.49 -9.72 13.08
C THR A 47 -23.34 -8.46 12.93
N ALA A 48 -24.23 -8.22 13.89
CA ALA A 48 -24.66 -6.87 14.21
C ALA A 48 -23.43 -6.19 14.82
N GLU A 49 -22.70 -5.43 14.01
CA GLU A 49 -21.58 -4.62 14.48
C GLU A 49 -22.03 -3.82 15.70
N ASP A 50 -21.46 -4.12 16.87
CA ASP A 50 -21.73 -3.43 18.11
C ASP A 50 -21.48 -1.92 17.89
N PRO A 51 -22.52 -1.05 17.95
CA PRO A 51 -22.39 0.36 17.63
C PRO A 51 -21.44 1.10 18.59
N GLU A 52 -21.11 0.50 19.74
CA GLU A 52 -20.12 1.03 20.68
C GLU A 52 -18.66 0.83 20.25
N ARG A 53 -18.35 -0.04 19.27
CA ARG A 53 -16.97 -0.24 18.76
C ARG A 53 -16.52 0.82 17.76
N ILE A 54 -17.47 1.43 17.05
CA ILE A 54 -17.19 2.48 16.03
C ILE A 54 -16.40 3.68 16.62
N PRO A 55 -16.75 4.23 17.81
CA PRO A 55 -15.98 5.34 18.38
C PRO A 55 -14.54 4.99 18.78
N GLU A 56 -14.27 3.75 19.19
CA GLU A 56 -12.92 3.32 19.59
C GLU A 56 -11.97 3.23 18.38
N ILE A 57 -12.46 2.70 17.26
CA ILE A 57 -11.75 2.63 15.99
C ILE A 57 -11.34 4.02 15.49
N LEU A 58 -12.28 4.97 15.50
CA LEU A 58 -12.01 6.35 15.09
C LEU A 58 -11.03 7.06 16.02
N ALA A 59 -11.00 6.68 17.31
CA ALA A 59 -10.04 7.21 18.27
C ALA A 59 -8.62 6.68 18.00
N GLN A 60 -8.48 5.40 17.67
CA GLN A 60 -7.19 4.78 17.31
C GLN A 60 -6.60 5.38 16.03
N GLU A 61 -7.43 5.62 15.01
CA GLU A 61 -7.02 6.26 13.76
C GLU A 61 -6.49 7.69 14.00
N ARG A 62 -7.18 8.46 14.85
CA ARG A 62 -6.71 9.79 15.28
C ARG A 62 -5.43 9.73 16.10
N ALA A 63 -5.30 8.73 16.98
CA ALA A 63 -4.09 8.56 17.80
C ALA A 63 -2.87 8.28 16.90
N LEU A 64 -3.01 7.37 15.93
CA LEU A 64 -1.93 7.05 14.99
C LEU A 64 -1.56 8.26 14.12
N GLY A 65 -2.56 9.00 13.61
CA GLY A 65 -2.34 10.20 12.81
C GLY A 65 -1.58 11.31 13.55
N ASN A 66 -1.65 11.35 14.87
CA ASN A 66 -0.97 12.31 15.73
C ASN A 66 0.42 11.84 16.21
N MET A 67 0.82 10.60 15.91
CA MET A 67 2.13 10.08 16.30
C MET A 67 3.26 10.97 15.74
N PRO A 68 4.18 11.48 16.59
CA PRO A 68 5.28 12.32 16.11
C PRO A 68 6.30 11.48 15.34
N VAL A 69 6.66 11.93 14.14
CA VAL A 69 7.66 11.29 13.29
C VAL A 69 8.68 12.30 12.77
N LEU A 70 9.93 11.86 12.60
CA LEU A 70 10.98 12.67 11.97
C LEU A 70 10.87 12.54 10.45
N HIS A 71 10.48 13.61 9.76
CA HIS A 71 10.39 13.65 8.29
C HIS A 71 10.99 14.95 7.74
N SER A 72 11.96 14.82 6.82
CA SER A 72 12.68 15.95 6.21
C SER A 72 13.32 16.89 7.23
N GLY A 73 13.95 16.32 8.27
CA GLY A 73 14.67 17.07 9.31
C GLY A 73 13.78 17.75 10.37
N ARG A 74 12.46 17.57 10.32
CA ARG A 74 11.52 18.15 11.29
C ARG A 74 10.61 17.08 11.90
N VAL A 75 10.36 17.17 13.21
CA VAL A 75 9.35 16.36 13.90
C VAL A 75 7.96 16.93 13.59
N LYS A 76 7.07 16.09 13.06
CA LYS A 76 5.68 16.47 12.73
C LYS A 76 4.74 15.26 12.93
N PRO A 77 3.41 15.46 13.01
CA PRO A 77 2.48 14.35 13.08
C PRO A 77 2.57 13.44 11.86
N LEU A 78 2.38 12.13 12.05
CA LEU A 78 2.41 11.12 10.98
C LEU A 78 1.47 11.49 9.84
N SER A 79 0.25 11.95 10.15
CA SER A 79 -0.73 12.38 9.15
C SER A 79 -0.23 13.51 8.24
N VAL A 80 0.56 14.44 8.78
CA VAL A 80 1.17 15.54 8.02
C VAL A 80 2.31 15.01 7.16
N ALA A 81 3.22 14.20 7.73
CA ALA A 81 4.32 13.60 6.99
C ALA A 81 3.81 12.73 5.84
N ALA A 82 2.82 11.87 6.10
CA ALA A 82 2.22 11.02 5.09
C ALA A 82 1.57 11.85 3.97
N ARG A 83 0.85 12.93 4.30
CA ARG A 83 0.25 13.82 3.27
C ARG A 83 1.30 14.53 2.43
N GLU A 84 2.38 15.01 3.04
CA GLU A 84 3.48 15.65 2.31
C GLU A 84 4.18 14.68 1.36
N VAL A 85 4.48 13.47 1.86
CA VAL A 85 5.00 12.38 1.04
C VAL A 85 4.05 12.16 -0.12
N VAL A 86 2.79 11.80 0.14
CA VAL A 86 1.75 11.51 -0.87
C VAL A 86 1.58 12.62 -1.91
N ARG A 87 1.64 13.88 -1.47
CA ARG A 87 1.57 15.04 -2.36
C ARG A 87 2.82 15.20 -3.22
N ALA A 88 4.00 14.97 -2.66
CA ALA A 88 5.23 14.91 -3.44
C ALA A 88 5.20 13.73 -4.43
N ILE A 89 4.48 12.65 -4.09
CA ILE A 89 4.33 11.46 -4.93
C ILE A 89 3.46 11.72 -6.15
N THR A 90 2.21 12.03 -5.85
CA THR A 90 1.09 11.94 -6.80
C THR A 90 0.67 13.33 -7.29
N GLY A 91 1.20 14.40 -6.69
CA GLY A 91 0.64 15.74 -6.81
C GLY A 91 -0.68 15.93 -6.07
N GLN A 92 -1.24 14.87 -5.47
CA GLN A 92 -2.51 14.88 -4.74
C GLN A 92 -2.31 14.65 -3.24
N GLY A 93 -3.18 15.21 -2.40
CA GLY A 93 -3.07 15.08 -0.94
C GLY A 93 -3.89 13.96 -0.31
N ARG A 94 -4.59 13.15 -1.13
CA ARG A 94 -5.55 12.12 -0.70
C ARG A 94 -5.56 10.96 -1.71
N PHE A 95 -6.01 9.80 -1.27
CA PHE A 95 -6.14 8.59 -2.09
C PHE A 95 -7.59 8.13 -2.17
N GLY A 96 -7.87 7.24 -3.12
CA GLY A 96 -9.17 6.61 -3.21
C GLY A 96 -9.28 5.61 -4.35
N PRO A 97 -10.19 4.64 -4.24
CA PRO A 97 -10.54 3.81 -5.37
C PRO A 97 -11.07 4.71 -6.49
N VAL A 98 -10.70 4.34 -7.70
CA VAL A 98 -11.11 5.05 -8.89
C VAL A 98 -12.13 4.20 -9.61
N THR A 99 -13.30 4.79 -9.92
CA THR A 99 -14.29 4.15 -10.77
C THR A 99 -14.47 4.93 -12.07
N GLY A 100 -14.75 4.19 -13.13
CA GLY A 100 -14.93 4.71 -14.48
C GLY A 100 -14.23 3.86 -15.53
N GLU A 101 -14.62 4.03 -16.80
CA GLU A 101 -13.95 3.41 -17.94
C GLU A 101 -13.27 4.49 -18.79
N GLY A 102 -12.02 4.23 -19.20
CA GLY A 102 -11.28 5.10 -20.11
C GLY A 102 -10.84 6.43 -19.48
N VAL A 103 -11.24 7.55 -20.10
CA VAL A 103 -10.64 8.89 -19.85
C VAL A 103 -11.26 9.61 -18.65
N ARG A 104 -12.48 9.25 -18.22
CA ARG A 104 -13.20 9.90 -17.13
C ARG A 104 -13.27 8.99 -15.91
N MET A 105 -12.15 8.97 -15.21
CA MET A 105 -11.98 8.29 -13.94
C MET A 105 -12.34 9.26 -12.80
N GLN A 106 -13.24 8.86 -11.90
CA GLN A 106 -13.57 9.62 -10.70
C GLN A 106 -13.11 8.86 -9.46
N VAL A 107 -12.44 9.58 -8.55
CA VAL A 107 -12.13 9.06 -7.22
C VAL A 107 -13.44 9.02 -6.44
N THR A 108 -13.96 7.82 -6.17
CA THR A 108 -15.27 7.63 -5.52
C THR A 108 -15.24 7.99 -4.05
N GLU A 109 -14.10 7.79 -3.41
CA GLU A 109 -13.94 8.04 -1.99
C GLU A 109 -12.56 8.63 -1.71
N ARG A 110 -12.45 9.62 -0.83
CA ARG A 110 -11.17 10.28 -0.54
C ARG A 110 -10.71 9.97 0.86
N HIS A 111 -9.77 9.05 0.96
CA HIS A 111 -9.09 8.66 2.19
C HIS A 111 -7.87 9.54 2.45
N ALA A 112 -7.67 9.96 3.69
CA ALA A 112 -6.37 10.48 4.09
C ALA A 112 -5.35 9.32 4.06
N PRO A 113 -4.05 9.59 3.86
CA PRO A 113 -3.06 8.52 3.76
C PRO A 113 -2.98 7.58 4.97
N VAL A 114 -3.14 8.11 6.17
CA VAL A 114 -3.11 7.30 7.41
C VAL A 114 -4.39 6.47 7.52
N ASP A 115 -5.55 7.06 7.24
CA ASP A 115 -6.83 6.36 7.24
C ASP A 115 -6.81 5.19 6.25
N LEU A 116 -6.27 5.41 5.04
CA LEU A 116 -6.10 4.35 4.04
C LEU A 116 -5.19 3.23 4.55
N LEU A 117 -4.08 3.58 5.21
CA LEU A 117 -3.16 2.58 5.77
C LEU A 117 -3.83 1.74 6.86
N VAL A 118 -4.61 2.38 7.73
CA VAL A 118 -5.34 1.68 8.80
C VAL A 118 -6.46 0.81 8.21
N ALA A 119 -7.24 1.34 7.27
CA ALA A 119 -8.28 0.58 6.60
C ALA A 119 -7.71 -0.63 5.84
N TRP A 120 -6.56 -0.45 5.18
CA TRP A 120 -5.86 -1.54 4.51
C TRP A 120 -5.36 -2.59 5.52
N TRP A 121 -4.80 -2.16 6.65
CA TRP A 121 -4.34 -3.11 7.67
C TRP A 121 -5.51 -3.88 8.30
N ARG A 122 -6.66 -3.23 8.52
CA ARG A 122 -7.87 -3.87 9.05
C ARG A 122 -8.39 -4.95 8.10
N ASP A 123 -8.56 -4.60 6.82
CA ASP A 123 -9.23 -5.47 5.84
C ASP A 123 -8.40 -5.64 4.56
N PRO A 124 -7.24 -6.33 4.62
CA PRO A 124 -6.32 -6.40 3.49
C PRO A 124 -6.90 -7.05 2.25
N ALA A 125 -7.89 -7.93 2.40
CA ALA A 125 -8.59 -8.56 1.28
C ALA A 125 -9.40 -7.54 0.46
N VAL A 126 -10.07 -6.58 1.12
CA VAL A 126 -10.91 -5.57 0.45
C VAL A 126 -10.06 -4.65 -0.43
N TRP A 127 -8.88 -4.25 0.07
CA TRP A 127 -8.03 -3.27 -0.60
C TRP A 127 -7.08 -3.86 -1.63
N ARG A 128 -6.90 -5.19 -1.61
CA ARG A 128 -5.94 -5.90 -2.47
C ARG A 128 -6.25 -5.75 -3.96
N ASP A 129 -7.54 -5.83 -4.31
CA ASP A 129 -8.01 -5.87 -5.69
C ASP A 129 -8.55 -4.53 -6.19
N LEU A 130 -8.56 -3.50 -5.33
CA LEU A 130 -9.01 -2.16 -5.71
C LEU A 130 -7.95 -1.44 -6.58
N PRO A 131 -8.36 -0.75 -7.66
CA PRO A 131 -7.45 -0.01 -8.53
C PRO A 131 -7.03 1.31 -7.85
N LEU A 132 -5.98 1.24 -7.02
CA LEU A 132 -5.51 2.35 -6.18
C LEU A 132 -4.27 3.05 -6.75
N ILE A 133 -3.51 2.36 -7.61
CA ILE A 133 -2.18 2.81 -8.04
C ILE A 133 -2.26 3.33 -9.47
N GLU A 134 -1.94 4.61 -9.67
CA GLU A 134 -1.82 5.18 -11.00
C GLU A 134 -0.45 4.84 -11.61
N VAL A 135 -0.46 4.24 -12.79
CA VAL A 135 0.70 4.03 -13.65
C VAL A 135 0.57 4.99 -14.85
N PRO A 136 0.99 6.26 -14.74
CA PRO A 136 0.68 7.28 -15.76
C PRO A 136 1.46 7.08 -17.07
N ARG A 137 2.56 6.34 -17.03
CA ARG A 137 3.45 6.11 -18.17
C ARG A 137 3.00 4.92 -19.00
N ARG A 138 2.66 5.15 -20.27
CA ARG A 138 2.19 4.11 -21.20
C ARG A 138 3.24 3.01 -21.43
N ASP A 139 4.51 3.38 -21.55
CA ASP A 139 5.59 2.40 -21.74
C ASP A 139 5.73 1.45 -20.53
N VAL A 140 5.43 1.94 -19.33
CA VAL A 140 5.42 1.13 -18.10
C VAL A 140 4.15 0.28 -18.02
N GLN A 141 2.99 0.83 -18.42
CA GLN A 141 1.74 0.06 -18.56
C GLN A 141 1.91 -1.14 -19.48
N ASP A 142 2.50 -0.93 -20.67
CA ASP A 142 2.72 -1.98 -21.66
C ASP A 142 3.66 -3.08 -21.13
N GLN A 143 4.70 -2.69 -20.39
CA GLN A 143 5.68 -3.64 -19.80
C GLN A 143 5.09 -4.43 -18.64
N LEU A 144 4.32 -3.78 -17.77
CA LEU A 144 3.64 -4.43 -16.64
C LEU A 144 2.38 -5.20 -17.08
N ARG A 145 1.92 -4.98 -18.31
CA ARG A 145 0.64 -5.47 -18.83
C ARG A 145 -0.53 -5.07 -17.95
N VAL A 146 -0.48 -3.84 -17.44
CA VAL A 146 -1.53 -3.27 -16.58
C VAL A 146 -2.14 -2.03 -17.22
N GLY A 147 -3.35 -1.70 -16.80
CA GLY A 147 -3.98 -0.43 -17.18
C GLY A 147 -3.32 0.77 -16.51
N ARG A 148 -3.83 1.97 -16.83
CA ARG A 148 -3.42 3.21 -16.15
C ARG A 148 -3.65 3.16 -14.64
N TRP A 149 -4.64 2.40 -14.19
CA TRP A 149 -4.89 2.13 -12.78
C TRP A 149 -4.71 0.64 -12.53
N SER A 150 -4.02 0.31 -11.45
CA SER A 150 -3.71 -1.08 -11.09
C SER A 150 -3.99 -1.32 -9.63
N SER A 151 -4.39 -2.54 -9.32
CA SER A 151 -4.47 -2.99 -7.94
C SER A 151 -3.08 -3.34 -7.40
N ILE A 152 -2.96 -3.42 -6.08
CA ILE A 152 -1.73 -3.90 -5.46
C ILE A 152 -1.47 -5.35 -5.89
N HIS A 153 -2.53 -6.15 -5.98
CA HIS A 153 -2.45 -7.52 -6.46
C HIS A 153 -1.80 -7.59 -7.84
N ASP A 154 -2.28 -6.83 -8.81
CA ASP A 154 -1.77 -6.85 -10.19
C ASP A 154 -0.26 -6.56 -10.26
N LEU A 155 0.23 -5.66 -9.41
CA LEU A 155 1.64 -5.26 -9.37
C LEU A 155 2.53 -6.25 -8.61
N MET A 156 1.95 -7.04 -7.71
CA MET A 156 2.66 -8.00 -6.88
C MET A 156 2.76 -9.39 -7.51
N HIS A 157 2.22 -9.58 -8.72
CA HIS A 157 2.30 -10.84 -9.43
C HIS A 157 3.64 -11.02 -10.17
N GLY A 158 4.04 -12.29 -10.32
CA GLY A 158 5.42 -12.73 -10.55
C GLY A 158 6.29 -11.90 -11.49
N GLU A 159 5.84 -11.59 -12.71
CA GLU A 159 6.64 -10.84 -13.69
C GLU A 159 6.69 -9.34 -13.38
N GLN A 160 5.57 -8.77 -12.93
CA GLN A 160 5.44 -7.36 -12.55
C GLN A 160 6.38 -7.05 -11.39
N GLN A 161 6.39 -7.90 -10.37
CA GLN A 161 7.26 -7.72 -9.20
C GLN A 161 8.75 -7.75 -9.58
N ARG A 162 9.15 -8.69 -10.45
CA ARG A 162 10.55 -8.77 -10.93
C ARG A 162 10.93 -7.54 -11.75
N PHE A 163 10.02 -7.03 -12.57
CA PHE A 163 10.23 -5.83 -13.34
C PHE A 163 10.44 -4.61 -12.44
N LEU A 164 9.56 -4.41 -11.46
CA LEU A 164 9.69 -3.33 -10.48
C LEU A 164 11.00 -3.43 -9.68
N ASN A 165 11.38 -4.64 -9.27
CA ASN A 165 12.66 -4.87 -8.59
C ASN A 165 13.87 -4.54 -9.49
N ARG A 166 13.80 -4.86 -10.79
CA ARG A 166 14.87 -4.53 -11.75
C ARG A 166 15.03 -3.03 -11.92
N LEU A 167 13.93 -2.31 -12.17
CA LEU A 167 13.95 -0.85 -12.28
C LEU A 167 14.58 -0.20 -11.04
N ARG A 168 14.25 -0.72 -9.86
CA ARG A 168 14.84 -0.27 -8.59
C ARG A 168 16.37 -0.48 -8.55
N HIS A 169 16.86 -1.62 -9.02
CA HIS A 169 18.29 -1.88 -9.07
C HIS A 169 19.01 -0.97 -10.07
N GLU A 170 18.40 -0.72 -11.22
CA GLU A 170 18.94 0.19 -12.24
C GLU A 170 19.02 1.64 -11.74
N GLU A 171 18.02 2.12 -11.01
CA GLU A 171 18.02 3.46 -10.42
C GLU A 171 19.16 3.65 -9.40
N ARG A 172 19.36 2.67 -8.51
CA ARG A 172 20.44 2.72 -7.51
C ARG A 172 21.82 2.79 -8.16
N HIS A 173 22.06 1.98 -9.19
CA HIS A 173 23.34 1.99 -9.90
C HIS A 173 23.53 3.24 -10.78
N GLY A 174 22.45 3.81 -11.32
CA GLY A 174 22.48 5.07 -12.05
C GLY A 174 22.90 6.26 -11.17
N GLU A 175 22.48 6.28 -9.90
CA GLU A 175 22.87 7.31 -8.93
C GLU A 175 24.36 7.21 -8.55
N GLU A 176 24.86 5.99 -8.32
CA GLU A 176 26.28 5.74 -7.98
C GLU A 176 27.24 6.12 -9.12
N THR A 177 26.85 5.84 -10.37
CA THR A 177 27.65 6.16 -11.55
C THR A 177 27.58 7.63 -11.95
N GLY A 178 26.45 8.30 -11.69
CA GLY A 178 26.29 9.74 -11.88
C GLY A 178 27.11 10.59 -10.89
N GLN A 179 27.27 10.10 -9.65
CA GLN A 179 28.03 10.80 -8.60
C GLN A 179 29.54 10.87 -8.92
N ARG A 180 30.11 9.82 -9.53
CA ARG A 180 31.55 9.76 -9.89
C ARG A 180 31.98 10.69 -11.04
N ARG A 181 31.04 11.33 -11.75
CA ARG A 181 31.35 12.25 -12.86
C ARG A 181 31.30 13.73 -12.47
N ARG A 182 31.02 14.05 -11.21
CA ARG A 182 30.91 15.44 -10.71
C ARG A 182 32.03 15.88 -9.77
N ASP A 183 33.01 15.00 -9.54
CA ASP A 183 34.27 15.29 -8.85
C ASP A 183 35.39 15.40 -9.89
#